data_AF-A0A534XT96-F1
#
_entry.id   AF-A0A534XT96-F1
#
_cell.length_a   1.000
_cell.length_b   1.000
_cell.length_c   1.000
_cell.angle_alpha   90.00
_cell.angle_beta   90.00
_cell.angle_gamma   90.00
#
_symmetry.space_group_name_H-M   'P 1'
#
loop_
_entity.id
_entity.type
_entity.pdbx_description
1 polymer ?
#
loop_
_entity_poly.entity_id
_entity_poly.type
_entity_poly.pdbx_seq_one_letter_code
_entity_poly.pdbx_strand_id
1 'polypeptide(L)'
;AVFRSNAPSALRALAIDGAGIAMLPAWFVDEDLERRALRLVLPGWETEPVAVRALYRREHRGSARVRALVEHLRAAYRRSAWR
;
A
#
# COMPACT_ATOMS: atom_id res chain seq x y z
N ALA A 1 17.04 -16.97 9.77
CA ALA A 1 16.05 -16.60 10.81
C ALA A 1 14.78 -16.09 10.12
N VAL A 2 13.60 -16.21 10.74
CA VAL A 2 12.35 -15.64 10.20
C VAL A 2 11.98 -14.41 11.03
N PHE A 3 11.78 -13.28 10.36
CA PHE A 3 11.36 -12.03 11.00
C PHE A 3 9.85 -11.83 10.87
N ARG A 4 9.22 -11.26 11.89
CA ARG A 4 7.78 -10.92 11.90
C ARG A 4 7.60 -9.53 12.46
N SER A 5 6.79 -8.72 11.79
CA SER A 5 6.46 -7.37 12.23
C SER A 5 5.07 -6.99 11.73
N ASN A 6 4.38 -6.13 12.47
CA ASN A 6 3.15 -5.47 12.04
C ASN A 6 3.42 -4.10 11.39
N ALA A 7 4.69 -3.70 11.28
CA ALA A 7 5.13 -2.49 10.60
C ALA A 7 5.71 -2.83 9.22
N PRO A 8 5.01 -2.54 8.11
CA PRO A 8 5.50 -2.78 6.76
C PRO A 8 6.86 -2.13 6.48
N SER A 9 7.12 -0.96 7.07
CA SER A 9 8.41 -0.25 6.96
C SER A 9 9.59 -1.06 7.51
N ALA A 10 9.40 -1.79 8.61
CA ALA A 10 10.43 -2.65 9.18
C ALA A 10 10.71 -3.85 8.26
N LEU A 11 9.65 -4.46 7.70
CA LEU A 11 9.80 -5.57 6.74
C LEU A 11 10.50 -5.10 5.44
N ARG A 12 10.20 -3.90 4.96
CA ARG A 12 10.87 -3.27 3.82
C ARG A 12 12.36 -3.07 4.08
N ALA A 13 12.73 -2.50 5.23
CA ALA A 13 14.14 -2.31 5.60
C ALA A 13 14.89 -3.64 5.66
N LEU A 14 14.31 -4.65 6.31
CA LEU A 14 14.88 -6.00 6.35
C LEU A 14 15.07 -6.62 4.96
N ALA A 15 14.11 -6.42 4.04
CA ALA A 15 14.22 -6.92 2.68
C ALA A 15 15.34 -6.21 1.89
N ILE A 16 15.48 -4.89 2.05
CA ILE A 16 16.56 -4.10 1.45
C ILE A 16 17.93 -4.54 1.98
N ASP A 17 18.03 -4.83 3.28
CA ASP A 17 19.25 -5.33 3.93
C ASP A 17 19.54 -6.82 3.62
N GLY A 18 18.77 -7.45 2.74
CA GLY A 18 19.00 -8.82 2.28
C GLY A 18 18.60 -9.91 3.29
N ALA A 19 17.79 -9.58 4.30
CA ALA A 19 17.35 -10.53 5.32
C ALA A 19 16.33 -11.56 4.82
N GLY A 20 15.79 -11.40 3.61
CA GLY A 20 14.87 -12.37 2.98
C GLY A 20 13.90 -11.72 1.99
N ILE A 21 12.79 -12.43 1.72
CA ILE A 21 11.69 -11.99 0.84
C ILE A 21 10.55 -11.44 1.71
N ALA A 22 9.94 -10.32 1.29
CA ALA A 22 8.77 -9.74 1.95
C ALA A 22 7.64 -9.51 0.93
N MET A 23 6.39 -9.78 1.35
CA MET A 23 5.20 -9.40 0.60
C MET A 23 4.72 -8.04 1.09
N LEU A 24 4.84 -7.03 0.24
CA LEU A 24 4.54 -5.64 0.54
C LEU A 24 3.68 -5.05 -0.58
N PRO A 25 2.85 -4.04 -0.30
CA PRO A 25 2.11 -3.35 -1.36
C PRO A 25 3.07 -2.71 -2.37
N ALA A 26 2.82 -2.86 -3.66
CA ALA A 26 3.70 -2.36 -4.73
C ALA A 26 4.00 -0.86 -4.58
N TRP A 27 2.95 -0.05 -4.37
CA TRP A 27 3.05 1.39 -4.12
C TRP A 27 3.98 1.80 -2.97
N PHE A 28 4.24 0.89 -2.02
CA PHE A 28 5.11 1.15 -0.88
C PHE A 28 6.60 0.93 -1.19
N VAL A 29 6.90 0.21 -2.28
CA VAL A 29 8.25 -0.22 -2.66
C VAL A 29 8.63 0.15 -4.09
N ASP A 30 7.78 0.88 -4.83
CA ASP A 30 8.03 1.28 -6.22
C ASP A 30 9.40 1.95 -6.41
N GLU A 31 9.76 2.90 -5.55
CA GLU A 31 11.06 3.59 -5.61
C GLU A 31 12.24 2.63 -5.38
N ASP A 32 12.08 1.61 -4.54
CA ASP A 32 13.13 0.62 -4.30
C ASP A 32 13.29 -0.34 -5.48
N LEU A 33 12.18 -0.65 -6.16
CA LEU A 33 12.20 -1.43 -7.39
C LEU A 33 12.86 -0.63 -8.52
N GLU A 34 12.51 0.66 -8.68
CA GLU A 34 13.11 1.56 -9.66
C GLU A 34 14.63 1.70 -9.45
N ARG A 35 15.07 1.87 -8.20
CA ARG A 35 16.50 1.97 -7.83
C ARG A 35 17.21 0.62 -7.75
N ARG A 36 16.50 -0.50 -7.99
CA ARG A 36 17.01 -1.87 -7.89
C ARG A 36 17.55 -2.23 -6.50
N ALA A 37 17.10 -1.54 -5.45
CA ALA A 37 17.33 -1.95 -4.07
C ALA A 37 16.47 -3.17 -3.70
N LEU A 38 15.32 -3.33 -4.37
CA LEU A 38 14.49 -4.52 -4.32
C LEU A 38 14.28 -5.09 -5.72
N ARG A 39 13.84 -6.36 -5.79
CA ARG A 39 13.47 -7.04 -7.03
C ARG A 39 12.24 -7.92 -6.79
N LEU A 40 11.31 -7.91 -7.74
CA LEU A 40 10.17 -8.82 -7.75
C LEU A 40 10.64 -10.26 -8.02
N VAL A 41 10.24 -11.20 -7.15
CA VAL A 41 10.70 -12.59 -7.19
C VAL A 41 9.69 -13.58 -7.77
N LEU A 42 8.41 -13.18 -7.86
CA LEU A 42 7.30 -14.00 -8.38
C LEU A 42 6.42 -13.16 -9.32
N PRO A 43 6.92 -12.76 -10.51
CA PRO A 43 6.21 -11.82 -11.39
C PRO A 43 4.91 -12.36 -12.00
N GLY A 44 4.68 -13.68 -11.94
CA GLY A 44 3.43 -14.31 -12.40
C GLY A 44 2.39 -14.52 -11.30
N TRP A 45 2.62 -13.97 -10.10
CA TRP A 45 1.74 -14.15 -8.95
C TRP A 45 1.35 -12.79 -8.36
N GLU A 46 0.05 -12.60 -8.15
CA GLU A 46 -0.52 -11.42 -7.52
C GLU A 46 -1.47 -11.84 -6.39
N THR A 47 -1.57 -11.02 -5.36
CA THR A 47 -2.61 -11.16 -4.35
C THR A 47 -3.94 -10.67 -4.88
N GLU A 48 -5.05 -11.17 -4.32
CA GLU A 48 -6.36 -10.58 -4.54
C GLU A 48 -6.35 -9.06 -4.21
N PRO A 49 -6.97 -8.22 -5.06
CA PRO A 49 -7.01 -6.78 -4.83
C PRO A 49 -7.63 -6.41 -3.47
N VAL A 50 -6.96 -5.53 -2.74
CA VAL A 50 -7.46 -5.03 -1.45
C VAL A 50 -8.23 -3.73 -1.65
N ALA A 51 -9.50 -3.70 -1.23
CA ALA A 51 -10.33 -2.51 -1.32
C ALA A 51 -10.02 -1.51 -0.19
N VAL A 52 -9.63 -0.28 -0.54
CA VAL A 52 -9.53 0.85 0.40
C VAL A 52 -10.92 1.44 0.63
N ARG A 53 -11.32 1.59 1.90
CA ARG A 53 -12.65 2.10 2.28
C ARG A 53 -12.53 3.30 3.21
N ALA A 54 -13.32 4.34 2.96
CA ALA A 54 -13.49 5.43 3.91
C ALA A 54 -14.51 5.03 4.97
N LEU A 55 -14.07 4.92 6.23
CA LEU A 55 -14.93 4.63 7.37
C LEU A 55 -15.09 5.90 8.21
N TYR A 56 -16.32 6.23 8.55
CA TYR A 56 -16.67 7.36 9.40
C TYR A 56 -17.95 7.06 10.18
N ARG A 57 -18.12 7.74 11.31
CA ARG A 57 -19.29 7.53 12.18
C ARG A 57 -20.59 7.92 11.46
N ARG A 58 -21.68 7.23 11.81
CA ARG A 58 -22.97 7.35 11.12
C ARG A 58 -23.53 8.77 11.15
N GLU A 59 -23.31 9.53 12.22
CA GLU A 59 -23.73 10.93 12.35
C GLU A 59 -23.08 11.87 11.31
N HIS A 60 -21.98 11.46 10.69
CA HIS A 60 -21.34 12.20 9.60
C HIS A 60 -21.92 11.88 8.22
N ARG A 61 -22.89 10.95 8.14
CA ARG A 61 -23.60 10.58 6.91
C ARG A 61 -24.51 11.73 6.48
N GLY A 62 -23.96 12.64 5.68
CA GLY A 62 -24.62 13.89 5.23
C GLY A 62 -23.76 15.14 5.43
N SER A 63 -22.65 15.04 6.16
CA SER A 63 -21.72 16.17 6.30
C SER A 63 -21.09 16.54 4.96
N ALA A 64 -21.35 17.78 4.51
CA ALA A 64 -20.76 18.31 3.28
C ALA A 64 -19.23 18.28 3.30
N ARG A 65 -18.61 18.55 4.46
CA ARG A 65 -17.16 18.50 4.65
C ARG A 65 -16.61 17.09 4.48
N VAL A 66 -17.25 16.08 5.08
CA VAL A 66 -16.83 14.67 4.92
C VAL A 66 -16.98 14.22 3.48
N ARG A 67 -18.11 14.56 2.84
CA ARG A 67 -18.32 14.23 1.41
C ARG A 67 -17.25 14.88 0.53
N ALA A 68 -16.96 16.16 0.74
CA ALA A 68 -15.94 16.87 -0.02
C ALA A 68 -14.55 16.24 0.15
N LEU A 69 -14.17 15.87 1.37
CA LEU A 69 -12.90 15.18 1.63
C LEU A 69 -12.84 13.81 0.95
N VAL A 70 -13.88 12.99 1.10
CA VAL A 70 -13.93 11.65 0.50
C VAL A 70 -13.86 11.75 -1.03
N GLU A 71 -14.58 12.70 -1.63
CA GLU A 71 -14.54 12.91 -3.09
C GLU A 71 -13.15 13.38 -3.54
N HIS A 72 -12.53 14.30 -2.79
CA HIS A 72 -11.16 14.74 -3.08
C HIS A 72 -10.16 13.58 -3.03
N LEU A 73 -10.20 12.76 -1.98
CA LEU A 73 -9.34 11.59 -1.86
C LEU A 73 -9.61 10.59 -2.99
N ARG A 74 -10.88 10.34 -3.31
CA ARG A 74 -11.25 9.46 -4.41
C ARG A 74 -10.68 9.96 -5.73
N ALA A 75 -10.75 11.26 -6.01
CA ALA A 75 -10.18 11.85 -7.21
C ALA A 75 -8.65 11.79 -7.23
N ALA A 76 -7.99 12.09 -6.10
CA ALA A 76 -6.53 12.07 -5.95
C ALA A 76 -5.96 10.65 -6.19
N TYR A 77 -6.63 9.63 -5.66
CA TYR A 77 -6.22 8.23 -5.79
C TYR A 77 -6.89 7.48 -6.95
N ARG A 78 -7.71 8.15 -7.78
CA ARG A 78 -8.31 7.55 -9.00
C ARG A 78 -7.27 7.21 -10.07
N ARG A 79 -6.14 7.91 -10.03
CA ARG A 79 -5.12 7.94 -11.09
C ARG A 79 -3.77 7.38 -10.65
N SER A 80 -3.62 7.02 -9.38
CA SER A 80 -2.62 6.02 -9.03
C SER A 80 -3.10 4.75 -9.71
N ALA A 81 -2.57 4.50 -10.91
CA ALA A 81 -2.73 3.24 -11.59
C ALA A 81 -2.08 2.21 -10.68
N TRP A 82 -2.88 1.67 -9.76
CA TRP A 82 -2.55 0.53 -8.95
C TRP A 82 -2.39 -0.64 -9.93
N ARG A 83 -1.19 -0.78 -10.46
CA ARG A 83 -0.66 -2.02 -11.00
C ARG A 83 0.19 -2.65 -9.92
#